data_AF-A0A0F9DPE2-F1
#
_entry.id   AF-A0A0F9DPE2-F1
#
_cell.length_a   1.000
_cell.length_b   1.000
_cell.length_c   1.000
_cell.angle_alpha   90.00
_cell.angle_beta   90.00
_cell.angle_gamma   90.00
#
_symmetry.space_group_name_H-M   'P 1'
#
loop_
_entity.id
_entity.type
_entity.pdbx_description
1 polymer ?
#
loop_
_entity_poly.entity_id
_entity_poly.type
_entity_poly.pdbx_seq_one_letter_code
_entity_poly.pdbx_strand_id
1 'polypeptide(L)' 'MNVKVCFLCCQYTPIHPENSLSQAFVSEFEGMHHKHPVQTINRNEVPKNFICITDKKREESLESLDPEWLNLLRAKK' A
#
# COMPACT_ATOMS: atom_id res chain seq x y z
N MET A 1 0.82 2.66 -14.61
CA MET A 1 1.13 3.05 -13.21
C MET A 1 2.21 2.11 -12.70
N ASN A 2 3.27 2.63 -12.10
CA ASN A 2 4.38 1.80 -11.61
C ASN A 2 4.19 1.46 -10.12
N VAL A 3 4.78 0.36 -9.70
CA VAL A 3 4.78 -0.11 -8.32
C VAL A 3 6.19 -0.50 -7.90
N LYS A 4 6.48 -0.43 -6.60
CA LYS A 4 7.60 -1.17 -5.98
C LYS A 4 7.10 -2.52 -5.53
N VAL A 5 7.83 -3.58 -5.86
CA VAL A 5 7.45 -4.97 -5.56
C VAL A 5 8.60 -5.72 -4.90
N CYS A 6 8.26 -6.51 -3.89
CA CYS A 6 9.14 -7.49 -3.28
C CYS A 6 8.60 -8.89 -3.60
N PHE A 7 9.31 -9.63 -4.45
CA PHE A 7 8.90 -10.97 -4.87
C PHE A 7 9.02 -12.02 -3.75
N LEU A 8 9.91 -11.80 -2.78
CA LEU A 8 10.08 -12.70 -1.63
C LEU A 8 8.92 -12.59 -0.63
N CYS A 9 8.37 -11.39 -0.45
CA CYS A 9 7.27 -11.14 0.48
C CYS A 9 5.89 -11.22 -0.17
N CYS A 10 5.83 -11.36 -1.50
CA CYS A 10 4.60 -11.26 -2.28
C CYS A 10 3.85 -9.94 -1.99
N GLN A 11 4.59 -8.83 -1.89
CA GLN A 11 4.04 -7.52 -1.52
C GLN A 11 4.43 -6.45 -2.52
N TYR A 12 3.56 -5.45 -2.69
CA TYR A 12 3.86 -4.27 -3.49
C TYR A 12 3.28 -2.99 -2.88
N THR A 13 3.82 -1.84 -3.30
CA THR A 13 3.25 -0.52 -3.03
C THR A 13 3.18 0.32 -4.31
N PRO A 14 2.06 1.01 -4.57
CA PRO A 14 1.92 1.93 -5.70
C PRO A 14 2.85 3.14 -5.62
N ILE A 15 3.42 3.54 -6.77
CA ILE A 15 4.20 4.77 -6.90
C ILE A 15 3.32 5.83 -7.59
N HIS A 16 2.98 6.88 -6.84
CA HIS A 16 2.35 8.09 -7.37
C HIS A 16 3.39 9.24 -7.35
N PRO A 17 4.02 9.56 -8.48
CA PRO A 17 5.13 10.52 -8.53
C PRO A 17 4.74 11.92 -8.05
N GLU A 18 3.49 12.32 -8.24
CA GLU A 18 2.96 13.65 -7.86
C GLU A 18 2.41 13.71 -6.43
N ASN A 19 2.41 12.59 -5.68
CA ASN A 19 1.87 12.52 -4.33
C ASN A 19 2.99 12.30 -3.31
N SER A 20 3.26 13.32 -2.48
CA SER A 20 4.29 13.26 -1.43
C SER A 20 4.04 12.16 -0.39
N LEU A 21 2.79 11.84 -0.07
CA LEU A 21 2.47 10.71 0.81
C LEU A 21 2.85 9.37 0.18
N SER A 22 2.74 9.24 -1.14
CA SER A 22 3.17 8.04 -1.85
C SER A 22 4.69 7.84 -1.75
N GLN A 23 5.48 8.91 -1.79
CA GLN A 23 6.93 8.82 -1.62
C GLN A 23 7.31 8.35 -0.21
N ALA A 24 6.55 8.76 0.82
CA ALA A 24 6.73 8.28 2.19
C ALA A 24 6.43 6.77 2.30
N PHE A 25 5.32 6.30 1.71
CA PHE A 25 4.99 4.87 1.68
C PHE A 25 6.00 4.03 0.89
N VAL A 26 6.54 4.56 -0.20
CA VAL A 26 7.60 3.89 -0.97
C VAL A 26 8.87 3.77 -0.13
N SER A 27 9.29 4.84 0.56
CA SER A 27 10.45 4.81 1.45
C SER A 27 10.27 3.80 2.59
N GLU A 28 9.09 3.76 3.18
CA GLU A 28 8.76 2.80 4.24
C GLU A 28 8.74 1.35 3.74
N PHE A 29 8.17 1.11 2.54
CA PHE A 29 8.22 -0.18 1.87
C PHE A 29 9.66 -0.65 1.70
N GLU A 30 10.55 0.22 1.21
CA GLU A 30 11.97 -0.11 1.00
C GLU A 30 12.68 -0.38 2.33
N GLY A 31 12.34 0.35 3.41
CA GLY A 31 12.86 0.09 4.75
C GLY A 31 12.44 -1.27 5.32
N MET A 32 11.15 -1.62 5.19
CA MET A 32 10.63 -2.94 5.58
C MET A 32 11.31 -4.08 4.81
N HIS A 33 11.70 -3.83 3.56
CA HIS A 33 12.28 -4.80 2.65
C HIS A 33 13.79 -4.58 2.43
N HIS A 34 14.51 -3.93 3.35
CA HIS A 34 15.91 -3.54 3.16
C HIS A 34 16.89 -4.70 2.90
N LYS A 35 16.52 -5.95 3.22
CA LYS A 35 17.29 -7.17 2.92
C LYS A 35 16.77 -7.95 1.72
N HIS A 36 15.69 -7.50 1.09
CA HIS A 36 15.03 -8.20 -0.01
C HIS A 36 15.26 -7.47 -1.33
N PRO A 37 15.32 -8.18 -2.46
CA PRO A 37 15.36 -7.56 -3.76
C PRO A 37 14.02 -6.89 -4.06
N VAL A 38 14.01 -5.56 -4.07
CA VAL A 38 12.86 -4.74 -4.46
C VAL A 38 13.04 -4.25 -5.89
N GLN A 39 12.02 -4.40 -6.72
CA GLN A 39 12.03 -3.95 -8.12
C GLN A 39 10.91 -2.97 -8.40
N THR A 40 11.09 -2.16 -9.44
CA THR A 40 10.02 -1.30 -9.98
C THR A 40 9.49 -1.96 -11.24
N ILE A 41 8.20 -2.27 -11.28
CA ILE A 41 7.53 -2.85 -12.45
C ILE A 41 6.21 -2.12 -12.73
N ASN A 42 5.60 -2.38 -13.89
CA ASN A 42 4.24 -1.91 -14.13
C ASN A 42 3.25 -2.68 -13.24
N ARG A 43 2.23 -1.99 -12.70
CA ARG A 43 1.17 -2.62 -11.90
C ARG A 43 0.53 -3.84 -12.59
N ASN A 44 0.42 -3.82 -13.91
CA ASN A 44 -0.19 -4.90 -14.68
C ASN A 44 0.67 -6.18 -14.73
N GLU A 45 1.94 -6.08 -14.36
CA GLU A 45 2.88 -7.21 -14.31
C GLU A 45 2.92 -7.85 -12.91
N VAL A 46 2.25 -7.26 -11.93
CA VAL A 46 2.20 -7.79 -10.56
C VAL A 46 1.33 -9.05 -10.54
N PRO A 47 1.84 -10.19 -10.02
CA PRO A 47 1.03 -11.40 -9.88
C PRO A 47 -0.17 -11.18 -8.96
N LYS A 48 -1.32 -11.77 -9.29
CA LYS A 48 -2.61 -11.55 -8.59
C LYS A 48 -2.59 -11.94 -7.10
N ASN A 49 -1.66 -12.78 -6.68
CA ASN A 49 -1.50 -13.23 -5.30
C ASN A 49 -0.69 -12.25 -4.44
N PHE A 50 -0.22 -11.13 -5.00
CA PHE A 50 0.55 -10.14 -4.25
C PHE A 50 -0.37 -9.18 -3.50
N ILE A 51 0.08 -8.78 -2.31
CA ILE A 51 -0.66 -7.91 -1.41
C ILE A 51 -0.18 -6.47 -1.56
N CYS A 52 -1.12 -5.55 -1.77
CA CYS A 52 -0.85 -4.11 -1.70
C CYS A 52 -0.75 -3.68 -0.23
N ILE A 53 0.44 -3.32 0.25
CA ILE A 53 0.58 -2.92 1.66
C ILE A 53 -0.01 -1.54 1.97
N THR A 54 -0.14 -0.67 0.97
CA THR A 54 -0.80 0.64 1.15
C THR A 54 -2.31 0.48 1.37
N ASP A 55 -2.94 -0.52 0.73
CA ASP A 55 -4.35 -0.83 0.98
C ASP A 55 -4.53 -1.45 2.37
N LYS A 56 -3.66 -2.39 2.78
CA LYS A 56 -3.67 -2.93 4.15
C LYS A 56 -3.57 -1.85 5.23
N LYS A 57 -2.62 -0.91 5.10
CA LYS A 57 -2.48 0.18 6.08
C LYS A 57 -3.69 1.10 6.12
N ARG A 58 -4.36 1.30 4.98
CA ARG A 58 -5.61 2.07 4.90
C ARG A 58 -6.75 1.34 5.60
N GLU A 59 -6.85 0.02 5.40
CA GLU A 59 -7.82 -0.84 6.08
C GLU A 59 -7.57 -0.88 7.59
N GLU A 60 -6.32 -1.11 8.04
CA GLU A 60 -5.94 -1.08 9.45
C GLU A 60 -6.22 0.29 10.08
N SER A 61 -5.96 1.38 9.35
CA SER A 61 -6.29 2.74 9.81
C SER A 61 -7.80 2.95 9.96
N LEU A 62 -8.61 2.37 9.07
CA LEU A 62 -10.08 2.42 9.15
C LEU A 62 -10.63 1.55 10.28
N GLU A 63 -10.04 0.38 10.51
CA GLU A 63 -10.40 -0.53 11.60
C GLU A 63 -10.01 0.01 12.97
N SER A 64 -8.98 0.87 13.04
CA SER A 64 -8.59 1.57 14.26
C SER A 64 -9.48 2.78 14.61
N LEU A 65 -10.37 3.19 13.71
CA LEU A 65 -11.33 4.25 14.00
C LEU A 65 -12.45 3.71 14.88
N ASP A 66 -12.82 4.50 15.88
CA ASP A 66 -13.93 4.17 16.78
C ASP A 66 -15.21 3.87 15.95
N PRO A 67 -15.93 2.78 16.26
CA PRO A 67 -17.10 2.34 15.49
C PRO A 67 -18.20 3.40 15.37
N GLU A 68 -18.26 4.38 16.27
CA GLU A 68 -19.20 5.49 16.19
C GLU A 68 -18.91 6.40 14.98
N TRP A 69 -17.63 6.63 14.65
CA TRP A 69 -17.22 7.43 13.49
C TRP A 69 -17.40 6.70 12.15
N LEU A 70 -17.21 5.37 12.15
CA LEU A 70 -17.49 4.51 10.98
C LEU A 70 -18.97 4.56 10.57
N ASN A 71 -19.88 4.61 11.55
CA ASN A 71 -21.32 4.70 11.31
C ASN A 71 -21.73 6.07 10.72
N LEU A 72 -21.10 7.16 11.17
CA LEU A 72 -21.35 8.51 10.63
C LEU A 72 -20.92 8.66 9.16
N LEU A 73 -19.83 8.00 8.75
CA LEU A 73 -19.36 8.00 7.36
C LEU A 73 -20.25 7.17 6.43
N ARG A 74 -20.83 6.07 6.94
CA ARG A 74 -21.78 5.24 6.17
C ARG A 74 -23.14 5.89 5.99
N ALA A 75 -23.58 6.71 6.95
CA ALA A 75 -24.88 7.39 6.91
C ALA A 75 -24.97 8.57 5.91
N LYS A 76 -23.85 8.97 5.27
CA LYS A 76 -23.80 10.04 4.27
C LYS A 76 -23.81 9.57 2.80
N LYS A 77 -24.18 8.31 2.54
CA LYS A 77 -24.34 7.75 1.19
C LYS A 77 -25.82 7.59 0.86
#